data_AF-A0A1C4YW91-F1
#
_entry.id   AF-A0A1C4YW91-F1
#
_cell.length_a   1.000
_cell.length_b   1.000
_cell.length_c   1.000
_cell.angle_alpha   90.00
_cell.angle_beta   90.00
_cell.angle_gamma   90.00
#
_symmetry.space_group_name_H-M   'P 1'
#
loop_
_entity.id
_entity.type
_entity.pdbx_description
1 polymer ?
#
loop_
_entity_poly.entity_id
_entity_poly.type
_entity_poly.pdbx_seq_one_letter_code
_entity_poly.pdbx_strand_id
1 'polypeptide(L)' 'MRVEKVSPVMSTDAQRDPDEPGAAHVPADELARRQGVQPVTSLDDLARPELFETDEELDRFLADLHTSRHEGAA' A
#
# COMPACT_ATOMS: atom_id res chain seq x y z
N MET A 1 10.24 -16.17 34.85
CA MET A 1 10.84 -15.47 33.71
C MET A 1 9.80 -15.42 32.60
N ARG A 2 9.10 -14.29 32.41
CA ARG A 2 8.08 -14.12 31.37
C ARG A 2 8.78 -13.41 30.20
N VAL A 3 8.86 -14.08 29.06
CA VAL A 3 9.35 -13.47 27.82
C VAL A 3 8.16 -12.87 27.09
N GLU A 4 7.94 -11.57 27.26
CA GLU A 4 7.02 -10.84 26.39
C GLU A 4 7.72 -10.63 25.05
N LYS A 5 7.21 -11.30 24.01
CA LYS A 5 7.52 -10.95 22.62
C LYS A 5 6.79 -9.65 22.31
N VAL A 6 7.51 -8.53 22.33
CA VAL A 6 7.04 -7.30 21.71
C VAL A 6 7.45 -7.35 20.24
N SER A 7 6.52 -7.71 19.37
CA SER A 7 6.67 -7.53 17.92
C SER A 7 6.66 -6.04 17.60
N PRO A 8 7.43 -5.56 16.61
CA PRO A 8 7.48 -4.15 16.27
C PRO A 8 6.15 -3.69 15.67
N VAL A 9 5.54 -2.69 16.29
CA VAL A 9 4.45 -1.90 15.71
C VAL A 9 5.05 -1.04 14.60
N MET A 10 4.79 -1.40 13.34
CA MET A 10 4.78 -0.43 12.25
C MET A 10 3.40 0.22 12.25
N SER A 11 3.22 1.22 13.11
CA SER A 11 2.06 2.12 13.05
C SER A 11 2.41 3.22 12.06
N THR A 12 2.02 3.06 10.81
CA THR A 12 1.97 4.17 9.87
C THR A 12 0.74 4.99 10.21
N ASP A 13 0.86 5.82 11.24
CA ASP A 13 -0.11 6.87 11.51
C ASP A 13 0.03 7.89 10.36
N ALA A 14 -0.93 7.88 9.44
CA ALA A 14 -0.98 8.86 8.37
C ALA A 14 -1.19 10.22 9.05
N GLN A 15 -0.15 11.05 9.09
CA GLN A 15 -0.13 12.32 9.81
C GLN A 15 -1.37 13.16 9.44
N ARG A 16 -2.32 13.29 10.37
CA ARG A 16 -3.57 14.04 10.18
C ARG A 16 -3.29 15.53 10.25
N ASP A 17 -3.82 16.31 9.31
CA ASP A 17 -3.95 17.76 9.46
C ASP A 17 -4.95 18.05 10.60
N PRO A 18 -4.55 18.65 11.72
CA PRO A 18 -5.41 18.84 12.89
C PRO A 18 -6.60 19.76 12.61
N ASP A 19 -6.60 20.53 11.53
CA ASP A 19 -7.59 21.57 11.25
C ASP A 19 -8.78 21.13 10.36
N GLU A 20 -8.86 19.86 9.92
CA GLU A 20 -10.04 19.37 9.20
C GLU A 20 -11.23 19.09 10.15
N PRO A 21 -12.33 19.87 10.07
CA PRO A 21 -13.52 19.65 10.88
C PRO A 21 -14.33 18.48 10.30
N GLY A 22 -14.36 17.35 11.00
CA GLY A 22 -15.39 16.32 10.82
C GLY A 22 -14.95 14.96 10.28
N ALA A 23 -13.73 14.81 9.76
CA ALA A 23 -13.20 13.47 9.47
C ALA A 23 -12.64 12.88 10.77
N ALA A 24 -13.53 12.33 11.62
CA ALA A 24 -13.12 11.48 12.72
C ALA A 24 -12.20 10.39 12.13
N HIS A 25 -11.01 10.21 12.72
CA HIS A 25 -10.07 9.19 12.26
C HIS A 25 -10.78 7.84 12.20
N VAL A 26 -10.82 7.24 11.01
CA VAL A 26 -11.36 5.89 10.80
C VAL A 26 -10.19 4.92 10.75
N PRO A 27 -10.10 3.95 11.68
CA PRO A 27 -9.05 2.94 11.63
C PRO A 27 -9.04 2.20 10.29
N ALA A 28 -7.84 1.82 9.82
CA ALA A 28 -7.67 1.10 8.55
C ALA A 28 -8.54 -0.16 8.47
N ASP A 29 -8.68 -0.92 9.56
CA ASP A 29 -9.53 -2.11 9.62
C ASP A 29 -11.01 -1.80 9.38
N GLU A 30 -11.49 -0.65 9.87
CA GLU A 30 -12.87 -0.21 9.68
C GLU A 30 -13.09 0.29 8.24
N LEU A 31 -12.10 0.99 7.66
CA LEU A 31 -12.12 1.32 6.23
C LEU A 31 -12.14 0.07 5.36
N ALA A 32 -11.34 -0.94 5.71
CA ALA A 32 -11.25 -2.19 4.98
C ALA A 32 -12.59 -2.93 4.94
N ARG A 33 -13.26 -3.04 6.10
CA ARG A 33 -14.60 -3.64 6.21
C ARG A 33 -15.64 -2.90 5.37
N ARG A 34 -15.65 -1.56 5.40
CA ARG A 34 -16.61 -0.73 4.65
C ARG A 34 -16.45 -0.87 3.14
N GLN A 35 -15.22 -1.02 2.68
CA GLN A 35 -14.90 -1.17 1.26
C GLN A 35 -14.98 -2.63 0.78
N GLY A 36 -15.22 -3.58 1.69
CA GLY A 36 -15.27 -5.00 1.37
C GLY A 36 -13.93 -5.55 0.89
N VAL A 37 -12.82 -4.85 1.16
CA VAL A 37 -11.49 -5.27 0.72
C VAL A 37 -11.00 -6.41 1.61
N GLN A 38 -10.38 -7.41 0.98
CA GLN A 38 -9.78 -8.54 1.68
C GLN A 38 -8.27 -8.31 1.83
N PRO A 39 -7.67 -8.78 2.94
CA PRO A 39 -6.22 -8.78 3.08
C PRO A 39 -5.56 -9.59 1.97
N VAL A 40 -4.42 -9.11 1.47
CA VAL A 40 -3.57 -9.86 0.55
C VAL A 40 -2.82 -10.91 1.37
N THR A 41 -3.01 -12.18 1.02
CA THR A 41 -2.42 -13.32 1.75
C THR A 41 -1.17 -13.87 1.06
N SER A 42 -1.04 -13.65 -0.25
CA SER A 42 0.08 -14.10 -1.06
C SER A 42 0.36 -13.14 -2.21
N LEU A 43 1.52 -13.28 -2.86
CA LEU A 43 1.82 -12.56 -4.09
C LEU A 43 0.92 -13.02 -5.25
N ASP A 44 0.49 -14.28 -5.23
CA ASP A 44 -0.40 -14.82 -6.26
C ASP A 44 -1.77 -14.13 -6.24
N ASP A 45 -2.23 -13.64 -5.08
CA ASP A 45 -3.46 -12.86 -4.96
C ASP A 45 -3.38 -11.51 -5.72
N LEU A 46 -2.16 -11.01 -5.94
CA LEU A 46 -1.89 -9.78 -6.68
C LEU A 46 -1.56 -10.01 -8.15
N ALA A 47 -1.23 -11.26 -8.52
CA ALA A 47 -0.82 -11.58 -9.87
C ALA A 47 -1.98 -11.38 -10.86
N ARG A 48 -1.71 -10.69 -11.95
CA ARG A 48 -2.63 -10.49 -13.08
C ARG A 48 -1.93 -10.95 -14.35
N PRO A 49 -2.03 -12.25 -14.71
CA PRO A 49 -1.23 -12.84 -15.78
C PRO A 49 -1.45 -12.19 -17.15
N GLU A 50 -2.63 -11.63 -17.38
CA GLU A 50 -3.03 -10.99 -18.64
C GLU A 50 -2.89 -9.45 -18.59
N LEU A 51 -2.16 -8.91 -17.61
CA LEU A 51 -1.99 -7.47 -17.45
C LEU A 51 -1.07 -6.87 -18.53
N PHE A 52 -0.11 -7.66 -19.00
CA PHE A 52 0.83 -7.30 -20.06
C PHE A 52 0.78 -8.37 -21.14
N GLU A 53 0.78 -7.94 -22.40
CA GLU A 53 0.73 -8.85 -23.55
C GLU A 53 2.11 -9.43 -23.86
N THR A 54 3.18 -8.68 -23.55
CA THR A 54 4.57 -9.10 -23.76
C THR A 54 5.52 -8.58 -22.68
N ASP A 55 6.68 -9.23 -22.56
CA ASP A 55 7.74 -8.80 -21.64
C ASP A 55 8.29 -7.41 -22.02
N GLU A 56 8.36 -7.07 -23.32
CA GLU A 56 8.79 -5.74 -23.77
C GLU A 56 7.82 -4.63 -23.36
N GLU A 57 6.53 -4.95 -23.21
CA GLU A 57 5.54 -4.03 -22.67
C GLU A 57 5.78 -3.76 -21.19
N LEU A 58 6.00 -4.82 -20.41
CA LEU A 58 6.34 -4.72 -19.00
C LEU A 58 7.62 -3.88 -18.80
N ASP A 59 8.68 -4.15 -19.57
CA ASP A 59 9.94 -3.41 -19.49
C ASP A 59 9.76 -1.91 -19.76
N ARG A 60 8.96 -1.56 -20.77
CA ARG A 60 8.67 -0.16 -21.09
C ARG A 60 7.92 0.54 -19.96
N PHE A 61 6.92 -0.12 -19.38
CA PHE A 61 6.17 0.40 -18.25
C PHE A 61 7.09 0.62 -17.04
N LEU A 62 7.98 -0.32 -16.74
CA LEU A 62 8.91 -0.20 -15.62
C LEU A 62 9.91 0.94 -15.82
N ALA A 63 10.40 1.17 -17.04
CA ALA A 63 11.29 2.29 -17.35
C ALA A 63 10.60 3.65 -17.16
N ASP A 64 9.35 3.77 -17.62
CA ASP A 64 8.55 4.99 -17.45
C ASP A 64 8.24 5.26 -15.96
N LEU A 65 7.78 4.23 -15.23
CA LEU A 65 7.52 4.33 -13.79
C LEU A 65 8.78 4.71 -13.00
N HIS A 66 9.93 4.13 -13.35
CA HIS A 66 11.20 4.47 -12.73
C HIS A 66 11.54 5.95 -12.97
N THR A 67 11.34 6.43 -14.19
CA THR A 67 11.59 7.83 -14.54
C THR A 67 10.66 8.76 -13.75
N SER A 68 9.34 8.54 -13.81
CA SER A 68 8.33 9.32 -13.08
C SER A 68 8.60 9.40 -11.57
N ARG A 69 9.03 8.30 -10.94
CA ARG A 69 9.39 8.28 -9.52
C ARG A 69 10.58 9.18 -9.19
N HIS A 70 11.55 9.28 -10.09
CA HIS A 70 12.81 9.98 -9.85
C HIS A 70 12.84 11.40 -10.45
N GLU A 71 11.85 11.78 -11.25
CA GLU A 71 11.70 13.14 -11.80
C GLU A 71 11.53 14.21 -10.71
N GLY A 72 11.00 13.87 -9.53
CA GLY A 72 10.86 14.77 -8.39
C GLY A 72 11.97 14.67 -7.33
N ALA A 73 13.00 13.85 -7.56
CA ALA A 73 14.08 13.60 -6.60
C ALA A 73 15.40 14.36 -6.92
N ALA A 74 15.36 15.26 -7.91
CA ALA A 74 16.50 16.07 -8.37
C ALA A 74 16.39 17.54 -7.90
#